data_AF-A0A377W5B8-F1
#
_entry.id   AF-A0A377W5B8-F1
#
_cell.length_a   1.000
_cell.length_b   1.000
_cell.length_c   1.000
_cell.angle_alpha   90.00
_cell.angle_beta   90.00
_cell.angle_gamma   90.00
#
_symmetry.space_group_name_H-M   'P 1'
#
loop_
_entity.id
_entity.type
_entity.pdbx_description
1 polymer ?
#
loop_
_entity_poly.entity_id
_entity_poly.type
_entity_poly.pdbx_seq_one_letter_code
_entity_poly.pdbx_strand_id
1 'polypeptide(L)'
;MNKINYQIKYIEYLLRKCRTILTNDISFHADRLREISGTYPDLLNPVTLNEKICHRILFIHNPFYTLLADKLLVRQYVEKRTNLIKLIPLVGVYNRVDDIDFDKLPSKFVLKCNHDSGSAVICTDKTNIDPAKVKSKLKLSLKKNMYYTTREWQYKNIPPVILCEMYLDLFSSKHRNMVMTPTY
;
A
#
# COMPACT_ATOMS: atom_id res chain seq x y z
N MET A 1 -13.92 11.93 -5.31
CA MET A 1 -15.04 11.03 -4.97
C MET A 1 -16.18 11.89 -4.43
N ASN A 2 -17.44 11.59 -4.74
CA ASN A 2 -18.55 12.38 -4.18
C ASN A 2 -18.70 12.13 -2.66
N LYS A 3 -19.42 13.03 -1.97
CA LYS A 3 -19.54 12.99 -0.49
C LYS A 3 -20.22 11.71 0.00
N ILE A 4 -21.25 11.23 -0.70
CA ILE A 4 -22.00 10.02 -0.32
C ILE A 4 -21.10 8.78 -0.39
N ASN A 5 -20.41 8.55 -1.51
CA ASN A 5 -19.49 7.43 -1.69
C ASN A 5 -18.33 7.47 -0.69
N TYR A 6 -17.86 8.67 -0.33
CA TYR A 6 -16.86 8.83 0.73
C TYR A 6 -17.37 8.26 2.06
N GLN A 7 -18.58 8.67 2.48
CA GLN A 7 -19.16 8.23 3.75
C GLN A 7 -19.44 6.73 3.75
N ILE A 8 -20.04 6.18 2.69
CA ILE A 8 -20.29 4.74 2.56
C ILE A 8 -18.99 3.95 2.73
N LYS A 9 -17.93 4.31 1.98
CA LYS A 9 -16.63 3.62 2.07
C LYS A 9 -15.94 3.79 3.42
N TYR A 10 -16.24 4.85 4.15
CA TYR A 10 -15.69 5.06 5.49
C TYR A 10 -16.46 4.24 6.53
N ILE A 11 -17.80 4.21 6.45
CA ILE A 11 -18.65 3.35 7.27
C ILE A 11 -18.30 1.88 7.07
N GLU A 12 -18.15 1.43 5.82
CA GLU A 12 -17.70 0.07 5.50
C GLU A 12 -16.37 -0.26 6.19
N TYR A 13 -15.42 0.67 6.18
CA TYR A 13 -14.15 0.49 6.88
C TYR A 13 -14.33 0.41 8.40
N LEU A 14 -15.19 1.25 8.99
CA LEU A 14 -15.49 1.18 10.42
C LEU A 14 -16.12 -0.17 10.79
N LEU A 15 -17.04 -0.69 9.98
CA LEU A 15 -17.63 -2.02 10.18
C LEU A 15 -16.57 -3.13 10.13
N ARG A 16 -15.64 -3.08 9.17
CA ARG A 16 -14.50 -4.01 9.09
C ARG A 16 -13.60 -3.92 10.32
N LYS A 17 -13.32 -2.70 10.80
CA LYS A 17 -12.56 -2.45 12.03
C LYS A 17 -13.28 -3.06 13.24
N CYS A 18 -14.58 -2.83 13.41
CA CYS A 18 -15.38 -3.42 14.48
C CYS A 18 -15.41 -4.94 14.42
N ARG A 19 -15.49 -5.54 13.21
CA ARG A 19 -15.47 -7.00 13.04
C ARG A 19 -14.20 -7.64 13.63
N THR A 20 -13.07 -6.94 13.64
CA THR A 20 -11.83 -7.47 14.25
C THR A 20 -11.91 -7.68 15.76
N ILE A 21 -12.88 -7.07 16.44
CA ILE A 21 -13.17 -7.30 17.87
C ILE A 21 -13.93 -8.62 18.05
N LEU A 22 -14.75 -9.00 17.07
CA LEU A 22 -15.64 -10.16 17.13
C LEU A 22 -15.00 -11.43 16.57
N THR A 23 -14.12 -11.31 15.57
CA THR A 23 -13.45 -12.46 14.94
C THR A 23 -11.95 -12.30 15.02
N ASN A 24 -11.25 -13.32 15.52
CA ASN A 24 -9.78 -13.30 15.60
C ASN A 24 -9.14 -13.46 14.20
N ASP A 25 -7.83 -13.15 14.09
CA ASP A 25 -7.11 -13.18 12.81
C ASP A 25 -7.03 -14.61 12.25
N ILE A 26 -6.90 -15.63 13.11
CA ILE A 26 -6.78 -17.04 12.71
C ILE A 26 -8.04 -17.49 11.98
N SER A 27 -9.21 -17.28 12.58
CA SER A 27 -10.49 -17.67 11.96
C SER A 27 -10.73 -16.91 10.66
N PHE A 28 -10.37 -15.62 10.61
CA PHE A 28 -10.48 -14.81 9.39
C PHE A 28 -9.69 -15.40 8.22
N HIS A 29 -8.42 -15.75 8.44
CA HIS A 29 -7.57 -16.34 7.39
C HIS A 29 -7.99 -17.77 7.06
N ALA A 30 -8.37 -18.56 8.06
CA ALA A 30 -8.82 -19.94 7.85
C ALA A 30 -10.12 -20.02 7.04
N ASP A 31 -11.11 -19.19 7.36
CA ASP A 31 -12.39 -19.13 6.63
C ASP A 31 -12.17 -18.70 5.17
N ARG A 32 -11.35 -17.67 4.94
CA ARG A 32 -11.04 -17.19 3.58
C ARG A 32 -10.27 -18.22 2.77
N LEU A 33 -9.33 -18.92 3.39
CA LEU A 33 -8.59 -19.97 2.70
C LEU A 33 -9.50 -21.17 2.39
N ARG A 34 -10.40 -21.55 3.31
CA ARG A 34 -11.43 -22.56 3.08
C ARG A 34 -12.35 -22.23 1.90
N GLU A 35 -12.76 -20.96 1.76
CA GLU A 35 -13.57 -20.52 0.61
C GLU A 35 -12.87 -20.74 -0.74
N ILE A 36 -11.53 -20.68 -0.76
CA ILE A 36 -10.73 -20.84 -1.98
C ILE A 36 -10.34 -22.32 -2.20
N SER A 37 -9.92 -23.03 -1.16
CA SER A 37 -9.41 -24.41 -1.24
C SER A 37 -10.50 -25.48 -1.15
N GLY A 38 -11.67 -25.14 -0.60
CA GLY A 38 -12.76 -26.08 -0.30
C GLY A 38 -12.56 -26.90 0.99
N THR A 39 -11.42 -26.78 1.67
CA THR A 39 -11.08 -27.52 2.88
C THR A 39 -10.63 -26.60 4.00
N TYR A 40 -10.86 -26.98 5.26
CA TYR A 40 -10.37 -26.19 6.38
C TYR A 40 -8.84 -26.32 6.48
N PRO A 41 -8.07 -25.22 6.48
CA PRO A 41 -6.62 -25.29 6.51
C PRO A 41 -6.08 -25.61 7.90
N ASP A 42 -4.94 -26.29 7.97
CA ASP A 42 -4.13 -26.35 9.20
C ASP A 42 -3.10 -25.22 9.17
N LEU A 43 -3.43 -24.11 9.85
CA LEU A 43 -2.53 -22.95 9.93
C LEU A 43 -1.44 -23.12 11.00
N LEU A 44 -1.53 -24.13 11.88
CA LEU A 44 -0.49 -24.42 12.87
C LEU A 44 0.61 -25.30 12.24
N ASN A 45 0.22 -26.27 11.40
CA ASN A 45 1.13 -27.17 10.67
C ASN A 45 0.97 -26.99 9.15
N PRO A 46 1.41 -25.85 8.58
CA PRO A 46 1.08 -25.49 7.21
C PRO A 46 1.83 -26.34 6.17
N VAL A 47 1.10 -26.94 5.23
CA VAL A 47 1.68 -27.79 4.17
C VAL A 47 1.76 -27.02 2.85
N THR A 48 0.65 -26.39 2.46
CA THR A 48 0.52 -25.67 1.19
C THR A 48 1.17 -24.28 1.24
N LEU A 49 1.43 -23.70 0.06
CA LEU A 49 1.96 -22.33 -0.02
C LEU A 49 1.04 -21.31 0.68
N ASN A 50 -0.28 -21.41 0.49
CA ASN A 50 -1.25 -20.48 1.06
C ASN A 50 -1.31 -20.60 2.59
N GLU A 51 -1.30 -21.83 3.13
CA GLU A 51 -1.21 -22.06 4.57
C GLU A 51 0.09 -21.49 5.14
N LYS A 52 1.22 -21.69 4.46
CA LYS A 52 2.52 -21.15 4.89
C LYS A 52 2.53 -19.62 4.90
N ILE A 53 1.92 -18.98 3.90
CA ILE A 53 1.76 -17.52 3.88
C ILE A 53 0.89 -17.05 5.06
N CYS A 54 -0.27 -17.68 5.27
CA CYS A 54 -1.18 -17.33 6.38
C CYS A 54 -0.52 -17.56 7.75
N HIS A 55 0.17 -18.68 7.93
CA HIS A 55 0.95 -18.98 9.13
C HIS A 55 1.96 -17.87 9.42
N ARG A 56 2.72 -17.42 8.42
CA ARG A 56 3.67 -16.31 8.61
C ARG A 56 2.97 -15.01 8.99
N ILE A 57 1.83 -14.68 8.36
CA ILE A 57 1.05 -13.49 8.69
C ILE A 57 0.56 -13.52 10.15
N LEU A 58 0.13 -14.69 10.62
CA LEU A 58 -0.51 -14.89 11.92
C LEU A 58 0.46 -14.99 13.11
N PHE A 59 1.61 -15.66 12.89
CA PHE A 59 2.50 -16.05 13.98
C PHE A 59 3.84 -15.32 13.94
N ILE A 60 4.21 -14.68 12.81
CA ILE A 60 5.48 -13.96 12.68
C ILE A 60 5.24 -12.45 12.63
N HIS A 61 5.18 -11.86 13.81
CA HIS A 61 5.02 -10.43 14.02
C HIS A 61 6.36 -9.69 14.09
N ASN A 62 7.14 -9.78 13.01
CA ASN A 62 8.45 -9.14 12.93
C ASN A 62 8.33 -7.68 12.44
N PRO A 63 8.77 -6.66 13.22
CA PRO A 63 8.76 -5.26 12.79
C PRO A 63 9.50 -4.98 11.48
N PHE A 64 10.47 -5.84 11.13
CA PHE A 64 11.15 -5.75 9.84
C PHE A 64 10.19 -5.86 8.66
N TYR A 65 9.13 -6.67 8.75
CA TYR A 65 8.13 -6.77 7.68
C TYR A 65 7.27 -5.52 7.57
N THR A 66 7.01 -4.82 8.68
CA THR A 66 6.36 -3.50 8.67
C THR A 66 7.23 -2.47 7.95
N LEU A 67 8.54 -2.47 8.22
CA LEU A 67 9.50 -1.62 7.50
C LEU A 67 9.49 -1.90 5.98
N LEU A 68 9.45 -3.18 5.58
CA LEU A 68 9.40 -3.56 4.17
C LEU A 68 8.06 -3.20 3.49
N ALA A 69 6.95 -3.26 4.23
CA ALA A 69 5.62 -2.91 3.72
C ALA A 69 5.41 -1.39 3.59
N ASP A 70 6.10 -0.59 4.40
CA ASP A 70 6.08 0.87 4.33
C ASP A 70 6.88 1.37 3.11
N LYS A 71 6.17 1.91 2.10
CA LYS A 71 6.81 2.40 0.87
C LYS A 71 7.78 3.55 1.08
N LEU A 72 7.74 4.26 2.19
CA LEU A 72 8.71 5.29 2.51
C LEU A 72 9.95 4.70 3.17
N LEU A 73 9.76 3.87 4.21
CA LEU A 73 10.89 3.29 4.95
C LEU A 73 11.67 2.28 4.12
N VAL A 74 10.99 1.49 3.27
CA VAL A 74 11.68 0.53 2.39
C VAL A 74 12.63 1.22 1.41
N ARG A 75 12.34 2.46 1.00
CA ARG A 75 13.23 3.25 0.13
C ARG A 75 14.54 3.57 0.86
N GLN A 76 14.45 4.08 2.09
CA GLN A 76 15.61 4.35 2.93
C GLN A 76 16.41 3.07 3.21
N TYR A 77 15.73 1.94 3.40
CA TYR A 77 16.38 0.64 3.59
C TYR A 77 17.19 0.21 2.37
N VAL A 78 16.63 0.35 1.16
CA VAL A 78 17.32 0.02 -0.09
C VAL A 78 18.51 0.93 -0.34
N GLU A 79 18.35 2.24 -0.19
CA GLU A 79 19.43 3.24 -0.37
C GLU A 79 20.64 2.96 0.53
N LYS A 80 20.39 2.52 1.78
CA LYS A 80 21.46 2.17 2.73
C LYS A 80 22.18 0.86 2.40
N ARG A 81 21.61 0.00 1.56
CA ARG A 81 22.13 -1.36 1.29
C ARG A 81 22.78 -1.51 -0.06
N THR A 82 22.39 -0.69 -1.03
CA THR A 82 22.96 -0.78 -2.37
C THR A 82 22.90 0.55 -3.08
N ASN A 83 23.97 0.85 -3.81
CA ASN A 83 24.03 1.95 -4.76
C ASN A 83 23.75 1.48 -6.19
N LEU A 84 23.44 0.19 -6.39
CA LEU A 84 23.19 -0.41 -7.71
C LEU A 84 21.81 -0.06 -8.27
N ILE A 85 20.88 0.40 -7.43
CA ILE A 85 19.51 0.71 -7.83
C ILE A 85 19.27 2.21 -7.63
N LYS A 86 18.91 2.88 -8.72
CA LYS A 86 18.44 4.26 -8.66
C LYS A 86 16.95 4.27 -8.32
N LEU A 87 16.59 4.77 -7.13
CA LEU A 87 15.19 4.92 -6.75
C LEU A 87 14.51 6.05 -7.54
N ILE A 88 13.21 5.88 -7.80
CA ILE A 88 12.37 6.93 -8.42
C ILE A 88 12.41 8.17 -7.52
N PRO A 89 12.73 9.37 -8.01
CA PRO A 89 12.79 10.57 -7.18
C PRO A 89 11.47 10.86 -6.44
N LEU A 90 11.58 11.17 -5.15
CA LEU A 90 10.46 11.72 -4.38
C LEU A 90 10.37 13.22 -4.62
N VAL A 91 9.22 13.67 -5.09
CA VAL A 91 8.88 15.09 -5.23
C VAL A 91 8.45 15.67 -3.89
N GLY A 92 7.79 14.86 -3.04
CA GLY A 92 7.37 15.29 -1.72
C GLY A 92 6.77 14.18 -0.88
N VAL A 93 6.72 14.43 0.43
CA VAL A 93 6.05 13.59 1.43
C VAL A 93 5.14 14.48 2.26
N TYR A 94 3.88 14.09 2.40
CA TYR A 94 2.83 14.92 3.00
C TYR A 94 2.06 14.16 4.08
N ASN A 95 1.84 14.82 5.22
CA ASN A 95 1.00 14.28 6.29
C ASN A 95 -0.49 14.54 6.04
N ARG A 96 -0.82 15.65 5.37
CA ARG A 96 -2.20 16.01 5.04
C ARG A 96 -2.36 16.22 3.54
N VAL A 97 -3.55 15.94 3.03
CA VAL A 97 -3.90 16.23 1.62
C VAL A 97 -3.94 17.72 1.31
N ASP A 98 -4.12 18.55 2.33
CA ASP A 98 -4.20 20.00 2.18
C ASP A 98 -2.81 20.60 1.93
N ASP A 99 -1.74 19.94 2.38
CA ASP A 99 -0.35 20.34 2.20
C ASP A 99 0.13 20.13 0.74
N ILE A 100 -0.66 19.44 -0.09
CA ILE A 100 -0.33 19.18 -1.48
C ILE A 100 -0.68 20.40 -2.33
N ASP A 101 0.37 21.10 -2.77
CA ASP A 101 0.34 22.17 -3.76
C ASP A 101 0.48 21.56 -5.17
N PHE A 102 -0.66 21.39 -5.84
CA PHE A 102 -0.69 20.78 -7.17
C PHE A 102 0.02 21.63 -8.23
N ASP A 103 0.12 22.95 -8.04
CA ASP A 103 0.77 23.85 -9.00
C ASP A 103 2.28 23.64 -9.03
N LYS A 104 2.87 23.24 -7.90
CA LYS A 104 4.29 22.88 -7.79
C LYS A 104 4.62 21.45 -8.20
N LEU A 105 3.62 20.58 -8.36
CA LEU A 105 3.85 19.22 -8.84
C LEU A 105 4.26 19.20 -10.33
N PRO A 106 5.10 18.25 -10.75
CA PRO A 106 5.53 18.11 -12.15
C PRO A 106 4.34 17.81 -13.08
N SER A 107 4.56 17.85 -14.38
CA SER A 107 3.52 17.52 -15.37
C SER A 107 3.03 16.08 -15.28
N LYS A 108 3.89 15.16 -14.82
CA LYS A 108 3.58 13.74 -14.58
C LYS A 108 4.10 13.28 -13.21
N PHE A 109 3.24 12.64 -12.41
CA PHE A 109 3.58 12.15 -11.08
C PHE A 109 2.68 11.01 -10.63
N VAL A 110 3.06 10.35 -9.53
CA VAL A 110 2.23 9.37 -8.82
C VAL A 110 2.10 9.78 -7.36
N LEU A 111 0.87 9.95 -6.89
CA LEU A 111 0.55 10.10 -5.46
C LEU A 111 0.09 8.78 -4.88
N LYS A 112 0.65 8.34 -3.76
CA LYS A 112 0.24 7.10 -3.07
C LYS A 112 0.50 7.19 -1.58
N CYS A 113 -0.31 6.54 -0.78
CA CYS A 113 -0.05 6.35 0.64
C CYS A 113 1.02 5.28 0.85
N ASN A 114 1.82 5.44 1.90
CA ASN A 114 2.91 4.49 2.19
C ASN A 114 2.40 3.12 2.67
N HIS A 115 1.35 3.12 3.49
CA HIS A 115 0.85 1.99 4.29
C HIS A 115 -0.21 1.10 3.60
N ASP A 116 -0.57 1.35 2.34
CA ASP A 116 -1.72 0.68 1.68
C ASP A 116 -1.38 0.17 0.26
N SER A 117 -2.30 -0.47 -0.45
CA SER A 117 -2.09 -0.97 -1.82
C SER A 117 -3.09 -0.43 -2.85
N GLY A 118 -3.97 0.51 -2.46
CA GLY A 118 -5.08 0.99 -3.29
C GLY A 118 -5.22 2.51 -3.45
N SER A 119 -4.37 3.30 -2.76
CA SER A 119 -4.45 4.76 -2.79
C SER A 119 -3.90 5.41 -4.07
N ALA A 120 -3.14 4.68 -4.89
CA ALA A 120 -2.38 5.25 -5.99
C ALA A 120 -3.24 6.11 -6.93
N VAL A 121 -2.73 7.30 -7.25
CA VAL A 121 -3.26 8.25 -8.22
C VAL A 121 -2.13 8.53 -9.19
N ILE A 122 -2.32 8.12 -10.44
CA ILE A 122 -1.35 8.30 -11.52
C ILE A 122 -1.79 9.52 -12.32
N CYS A 123 -0.91 10.50 -12.43
CA CYS A 123 -1.08 11.68 -13.25
C CYS A 123 -0.10 11.60 -14.42
N THR A 124 -0.61 11.33 -15.62
CA THR A 124 0.16 11.37 -16.88
C THR A 124 0.02 12.70 -17.62
N ASP A 125 -0.96 13.51 -17.22
CA ASP A 125 -1.20 14.86 -17.70
C ASP A 125 -1.92 15.66 -16.60
N LYS A 126 -1.23 16.68 -16.09
CA LYS A 126 -1.72 17.55 -15.02
C LYS A 126 -2.95 18.37 -15.41
N THR A 127 -3.22 18.59 -16.69
CA THR A 127 -4.43 19.31 -17.14
C THR A 127 -5.70 18.49 -16.94
N ASN A 128 -5.59 17.16 -16.90
CA ASN A 128 -6.70 16.23 -16.74
C ASN A 128 -6.95 15.81 -15.28
N ILE A 129 -6.19 16.36 -14.32
CA ILE A 129 -6.34 16.01 -12.93
C ILE A 129 -7.47 16.81 -12.28
N ASP A 130 -8.24 16.16 -11.40
CA ASP A 130 -9.22 16.81 -10.54
C ASP A 130 -8.66 16.81 -9.10
N PRO A 131 -8.03 17.91 -8.64
CA PRO A 131 -7.37 17.96 -7.33
C PRO A 131 -8.34 17.65 -6.19
N ALA A 132 -9.59 18.08 -6.28
CA ALA A 132 -10.60 17.83 -5.25
C ALA A 132 -10.92 16.33 -5.15
N LYS A 133 -11.08 15.63 -6.27
CA LYS A 133 -11.29 14.17 -6.28
C LYS A 133 -10.07 13.42 -5.75
N VAL A 134 -8.86 13.85 -6.11
CA VAL A 134 -7.61 13.25 -5.65
C VAL A 134 -7.43 13.44 -4.14
N LYS A 135 -7.57 14.67 -3.63
CA LYS A 135 -7.52 14.97 -2.19
C LYS A 135 -8.58 14.16 -1.43
N SER A 136 -9.80 14.05 -1.95
CA SER A 136 -10.87 13.23 -1.34
C SER A 136 -10.50 11.74 -1.25
N LYS A 137 -9.91 11.16 -2.31
CA LYS A 137 -9.44 9.76 -2.32
C LYS A 137 -8.33 9.54 -1.28
N LEU A 138 -7.27 10.36 -1.32
CA LEU A 138 -6.12 10.25 -0.43
C LEU A 138 -6.51 10.49 1.03
N LYS A 139 -7.42 11.44 1.30
CA LYS A 139 -7.95 11.71 2.65
C LYS A 139 -8.72 10.53 3.21
N LEU A 140 -9.40 9.76 2.36
CA LEU A 140 -10.02 8.51 2.80
C LEU A 140 -8.95 7.46 3.08
N SER A 141 -7.97 7.27 2.18
CA SER A 141 -6.88 6.30 2.35
C SER A 141 -6.09 6.55 3.65
N LEU A 142 -5.72 7.80 3.95
CA LEU A 142 -5.01 8.16 5.20
C LEU A 142 -5.77 7.75 6.48
N LYS A 143 -7.10 7.64 6.43
CA LYS A 143 -7.92 7.22 7.58
C LYS A 143 -8.02 5.70 7.72
N LYS A 144 -7.63 4.95 6.69
CA LYS A 144 -7.79 3.51 6.62
C LYS A 144 -6.47 2.84 7.00
N ASN A 145 -6.56 1.82 7.84
CA ASN A 145 -5.46 0.91 8.06
C ASN A 145 -5.76 -0.41 7.33
N MET A 146 -4.84 -0.83 6.46
CA MET A 146 -5.02 -2.03 5.63
C MET A 146 -5.25 -3.29 6.46
N TYR A 147 -4.66 -3.36 7.66
CA TYR A 147 -4.83 -4.48 8.60
C TYR A 147 -6.31 -4.80 8.86
N TYR A 148 -7.18 -3.80 9.06
CA TYR A 148 -8.59 -4.06 9.33
C TYR A 148 -9.36 -4.61 8.12
N THR A 149 -8.77 -4.54 6.92
CA THR A 149 -9.36 -5.10 5.70
C THR A 149 -8.80 -6.48 5.36
N THR A 150 -7.48 -6.67 5.45
CA THR A 150 -6.81 -7.90 4.98
C THR A 150 -6.31 -8.80 6.10
N ARG A 151 -6.28 -8.31 7.35
CA ARG A 151 -5.65 -8.98 8.50
C ARG A 151 -4.19 -9.34 8.27
N GLU A 152 -3.52 -8.57 7.41
CA GLU A 152 -2.09 -8.64 7.19
C GLU A 152 -1.38 -7.78 8.24
N TRP A 153 -0.72 -8.45 9.19
CA TRP A 153 -0.13 -7.79 10.34
C TRP A 153 0.94 -6.76 9.98
N GLN A 154 1.68 -6.97 8.88
CA GLN A 154 2.77 -6.07 8.46
C GLN A 154 2.30 -4.62 8.23
N TYR A 155 1.03 -4.40 7.86
CA TYR A 155 0.47 -3.06 7.68
C TYR A 155 0.00 -2.38 8.96
N LYS A 156 -0.15 -3.12 10.07
CA LYS A 156 -0.89 -2.69 11.26
C LYS A 156 -0.32 -1.42 11.90
N ASN A 157 1.00 -1.29 11.91
CA ASN A 157 1.69 -0.25 12.67
C ASN A 157 2.40 0.79 11.80
N ILE A 158 2.00 0.94 10.52
CA ILE A 158 2.61 1.92 9.63
C ILE A 158 1.94 3.30 9.83
N PRO A 159 2.68 4.35 10.21
CA PRO A 159 2.15 5.71 10.27
C PRO A 159 1.80 6.20 8.85
N PRO A 160 0.56 6.65 8.60
CA PRO A 160 0.10 6.95 7.25
C PRO A 160 0.61 8.32 6.76
N VAL A 161 1.31 8.33 5.64
CA VAL A 161 1.71 9.54 4.88
C VAL A 161 1.44 9.37 3.39
N ILE A 162 1.44 10.47 2.65
CA ILE A 162 1.33 10.50 1.19
C ILE A 162 2.70 10.75 0.58
N LEU A 163 3.07 9.93 -0.40
CA LEU A 163 4.27 10.05 -1.21
C LEU A 163 3.88 10.60 -2.58
N CYS A 164 4.64 11.58 -3.06
CA CYS A 164 4.63 12.01 -4.45
C CYS A 164 5.93 11.57 -5.12
N GLU A 165 5.83 10.68 -6.10
CA GLU A 165 6.95 10.19 -6.88
C GLU A 165 6.87 10.70 -8.32
N MET A 166 8.02 10.86 -8.97
CA MET A 166 8.07 11.07 -10.42
C MET A 166 7.40 9.91 -11.15
N TYR A 167 6.61 10.22 -12.19
CA TYR A 167 6.05 9.18 -13.06
C TYR A 167 7.19 8.48 -13.81
N LEU A 168 7.21 7.15 -13.77
CA LEU A 168 8.16 6.34 -14.52
C LEU A 168 7.50 5.78 -15.77
N ASP A 169 7.98 6.22 -16.94
CA ASP A 169 7.56 5.66 -18.23
C ASP A 169 8.55 4.57 -18.67
N LEU A 170 8.17 3.31 -18.48
CA LEU A 170 8.99 2.16 -18.84
C LEU A 170 8.98 1.88 -20.36
N PHE A 171 8.00 2.43 -21.10
CA PHE A 171 7.71 2.01 -22.47
C PHE A 171 7.89 3.13 -23.51
N SER A 172 7.92 4.41 -23.12
CA SER A 172 8.31 5.50 -24.02
C SER A 172 9.83 5.53 -24.23
N SER A 173 10.32 4.67 -25.11
CA SER A 173 11.53 4.82 -25.94
C SER A 173 12.52 5.97 -25.59
N LYS A 174 13.23 5.86 -24.46
CA LYS A 174 14.57 6.46 -24.23
C LYS A 174 15.33 5.88 -23.02
N HIS A 175 14.69 5.08 -22.16
CA HIS A 175 15.31 4.49 -20.96
C HIS A 175 15.17 2.96 -20.89
N ARG A 176 15.40 2.24 -22.00
CA ARG A 176 15.52 0.76 -21.96
C ARG A 176 16.71 0.27 -21.11
N ASN A 177 17.63 1.14 -20.73
CA ASN A 177 18.78 0.80 -19.88
C ASN A 177 18.44 0.73 -18.38
N MET A 178 17.16 0.81 -17.98
CA MET A 178 16.72 0.49 -16.61
C MET A 178 16.44 -1.01 -16.42
N VAL A 179 16.75 -1.86 -17.41
CA VAL A 179 16.78 -3.31 -17.21
C VAL A 179 18.06 -3.65 -16.45
N MET A 180 17.88 -4.24 -15.27
CA MET A 180 18.90 -4.86 -14.44
C MET A 180 19.81 -5.75 -15.29
N THR A 181 20.99 -5.26 -15.67
CA THR A 181 22.08 -6.14 -16.08
C THR A 181 22.73 -6.66 -14.81
N PRO A 182 22.68 -7.98 -14.53
CA PRO A 182 23.53 -8.55 -13.50
C PRO A 182 24.96 -8.46 -14.04
N THR A 183 25.76 -7.56 -13.47
CA THR A 183 27.22 -7.64 -13.62
C THR A 183 27.67 -8.82 -12.77
N TYR A 184 27.98 -9.94 -13.42
CA TYR A 184 28.77 -11.03 -12.85
C TYR A 184 30.23 -10.59 -12.72
#